data_AF-A0A1G2YQH6-F1
#
_entry.id   AF-A0A1G2YQH6-F1
#
_cell.length_a   1.000
_cell.length_b   1.000
_cell.length_c   1.000
_cell.angle_alpha   90.00
_cell.angle_beta   90.00
_cell.angle_gamma   90.00
#
_symmetry.space_group_name_H-M   'P 1'
#
loop_
_entity.id
_entity.type
_entity.pdbx_description
1 polymer ?
#
loop_
_entity_poly.entity_id
_entity_poly.type
_entity_poly.pdbx_seq_one_letter_code
_entity_poly.pdbx_strand_id
1 'polypeptide(L)'
;MTREKILRLAELRCDNCCFSTFATGTGRAALICRQKKSSVGRWYICSPLDKCQNFYPSRAASTHNNKPRLIPLTRGQFAIVDAEDYPRLGKYIWFAEGRSGSFYAVRKEKGKSIKMHRQITNAPDHLVVDHIDHNGLNNRKRNLRVCTFAENCRNLRNIRPLDCARDKPKTSRYKGVCWNKRNKKWAAAIRCKNKTYHLGYFHDEIEAATAYDRAAHKYHREFANLNLPELSTKGKKTQNEHY
;
A
#
# COMPACT_ATOMS: atom_id res chain seq x y z
N MET A 1 25.48 33.51 -4.78
CA MET A 1 24.65 33.00 -3.66
C MET A 1 25.26 31.69 -3.18
N THR A 2 25.47 31.51 -1.88
CA THR A 2 26.06 30.28 -1.31
C THR A 2 25.11 29.09 -1.44
N ARG A 3 25.64 27.87 -1.59
CA ARG A 3 24.88 26.60 -1.67
C ARG A 3 23.90 26.44 -0.51
N GLU A 4 24.26 26.92 0.68
CA GLU A 4 23.42 26.95 1.88
C GLU A 4 22.20 27.89 1.75
N LYS A 5 22.35 29.06 1.11
CA LYS A 5 21.22 29.96 0.83
C LYS A 5 20.24 29.33 -0.16
N ILE A 6 20.74 28.58 -1.14
CA ILE A 6 19.89 27.85 -2.11
C ILE A 6 19.11 26.73 -1.41
N LEU A 7 19.75 25.98 -0.50
CA LEU A 7 19.11 24.93 0.30
C LEU A 7 18.05 25.50 1.25
N ARG A 8 18.33 26.57 1.98
CA ARG A 8 17.34 27.25 2.85
C ARG A 8 16.13 27.77 2.07
N LEU A 9 16.32 28.27 0.84
CA LEU A 9 15.22 28.75 0.00
C LEU A 9 14.36 27.62 -0.58
N ALA A 10 14.90 26.40 -0.70
CA ALA A 10 14.18 25.21 -1.14
C ALA A 10 13.30 24.60 -0.03
N GLU A 11 13.55 24.95 1.23
CA GLU A 11 12.80 24.46 2.39
C GLU A 11 11.51 25.25 2.66
N LEU A 12 11.40 26.50 2.18
CA LEU A 12 10.26 27.41 2.38
C LEU A 12 9.06 27.14 1.45
N ARG A 13 8.85 25.90 1.03
CA ARG A 13 7.76 25.53 0.13
C ARG A 13 6.49 25.17 0.89
N CYS A 14 5.34 25.47 0.30
CA CYS A 14 4.04 25.20 0.91
C CYS A 14 3.90 23.74 1.34
N ASP A 15 4.40 22.77 0.59
CA ASP A 15 4.30 21.34 0.91
C ASP A 15 5.12 20.87 2.14
N ASN A 16 6.08 21.70 2.57
CA ASN A 16 6.85 21.50 3.80
C ASN A 16 6.32 22.34 4.99
N CYS A 17 5.25 23.12 4.77
CA CYS A 17 4.63 23.92 5.80
C CYS A 17 3.72 23.06 6.71
N CYS A 18 3.76 23.31 8.03
CA CYS A 18 2.91 22.65 9.02
C CYS A 18 1.41 22.94 8.86
N PHE A 19 1.09 24.03 8.15
CA PHE A 19 -0.27 24.47 7.87
C PHE A 19 -0.81 23.96 6.54
N SER A 20 -0.02 23.16 5.80
CA SER A 20 -0.44 22.55 4.55
C SER A 20 -0.75 21.06 4.71
N THR A 21 -1.74 20.57 3.97
CA THR A 21 -2.05 19.15 3.84
C THR A 21 -2.64 18.86 2.47
N PHE A 22 -2.55 17.63 1.98
CA PHE A 22 -3.21 17.26 0.73
C PHE A 22 -4.66 16.88 1.01
N ALA A 23 -5.59 17.60 0.38
CA ALA A 23 -6.97 17.18 0.24
C ALA A 23 -7.05 16.16 -0.90
N THR A 24 -7.55 14.97 -0.62
CA THR A 24 -7.73 13.92 -1.61
C THR A 24 -9.21 13.76 -1.95
N GLY A 25 -9.56 13.93 -3.24
CA GLY A 25 -10.89 13.66 -3.80
C GLY A 25 -10.80 12.82 -5.07
N THR A 26 -11.93 12.61 -5.77
CA THR A 26 -12.10 11.67 -6.90
C THR A 26 -11.35 12.01 -8.20
N GLY A 27 -10.39 12.94 -8.20
CA GLY A 27 -9.65 13.24 -9.42
C GLY A 27 -8.44 14.15 -9.32
N ARG A 28 -8.22 14.86 -8.20
CA ARG A 28 -7.02 15.68 -7.97
C ARG A 28 -6.68 15.73 -6.48
N ALA A 29 -5.40 15.53 -6.15
CA ALA A 29 -4.89 15.89 -4.84
C ALA A 29 -4.54 17.38 -4.86
N ALA A 30 -5.24 18.18 -4.06
CA ALA A 30 -4.99 19.60 -3.93
C ALA A 30 -4.24 19.86 -2.62
N LEU A 31 -3.08 20.50 -2.67
CA LEU A 31 -2.42 20.95 -1.44
C LEU A 31 -3.23 22.12 -0.89
N ILE A 32 -3.88 21.93 0.25
CA ILE A 32 -4.64 22.96 0.93
C ILE A 32 -3.81 23.51 2.09
N CYS A 33 -3.82 24.83 2.26
CA CYS A 33 -3.19 25.54 3.37
C CYS A 33 -4.26 26.29 4.16
N ARG A 34 -4.21 26.20 5.49
CA ARG A 34 -5.17 26.88 6.39
C ARG A 34 -4.72 28.27 6.88
N GLN A 35 -3.51 28.71 6.48
CA GLN A 35 -2.87 29.92 6.99
C GLN A 35 -2.27 30.80 5.87
N LYS A 36 -2.72 30.63 4.61
CA LYS A 36 -2.23 31.49 3.51
C LYS A 36 -2.74 32.92 3.73
N LYS A 37 -1.88 33.92 3.48
CA LYS A 37 -2.25 35.34 3.56
C LYS A 37 -3.52 35.56 2.72
N SER A 38 -4.51 36.25 3.29
CA SER A 38 -5.91 36.44 2.82
C SER A 38 -6.93 35.30 3.05
N SER A 39 -6.57 34.22 3.74
CA SER A 39 -7.49 33.10 4.06
C SER A 39 -7.28 32.51 5.46
N VAL A 40 -7.00 33.35 6.45
CA VAL A 40 -6.84 32.89 7.85
C VAL A 40 -8.10 32.16 8.30
N GLY A 41 -7.98 30.88 8.65
CA GLY A 41 -9.10 30.04 9.07
C GLY A 41 -9.93 29.41 7.95
N ARG A 42 -9.60 29.64 6.67
CA ARG A 42 -10.25 29.00 5.50
C ARG A 42 -9.25 28.12 4.75
N TRP A 43 -9.74 27.03 4.18
CA TRP A 43 -8.91 26.17 3.33
C TRP A 43 -8.61 26.86 2.01
N TYR A 44 -7.34 26.98 1.67
CA TYR A 44 -6.89 27.58 0.41
C TYR A 44 -6.05 26.59 -0.40
N ILE A 45 -6.40 26.38 -1.67
CA ILE A 45 -5.63 25.51 -2.57
C ILE A 45 -4.35 26.23 -3.03
N CYS A 46 -3.19 25.69 -2.71
CA CYS A 46 -1.88 26.24 -3.06
C CYS A 46 -1.05 25.26 -3.89
N SER A 47 -0.11 25.78 -4.67
CA SER A 47 0.84 24.91 -5.36
C SER A 47 1.87 24.38 -4.36
N PRO A 48 2.26 23.09 -4.45
CA PRO A 48 3.33 22.53 -3.63
C PRO A 48 4.65 23.29 -3.69
N LEU A 49 4.93 23.96 -4.81
CA LEU A 49 6.15 24.72 -5.05
C LEU A 49 6.05 26.19 -4.64
N ASP A 50 4.86 26.67 -4.26
CA ASP A 50 4.67 28.05 -3.83
C ASP A 50 5.48 28.31 -2.56
N LYS A 51 6.04 29.53 -2.46
CA LYS A 51 6.61 30.03 -1.21
C LYS A 51 5.50 30.67 -0.38
N CYS A 52 5.30 30.18 0.84
CA CYS A 52 4.32 30.76 1.75
C CYS A 52 4.93 31.92 2.53
N GLN A 53 4.24 33.05 2.60
CA GLN A 53 4.66 34.18 3.46
C GLN A 53 4.52 33.83 4.96
N ASN A 54 3.52 33.01 5.31
CA ASN A 54 3.32 32.45 6.66
C ASN A 54 3.87 31.01 6.72
N PHE A 55 5.06 30.79 6.17
CA PHE A 55 5.70 29.47 6.23
C PHE A 55 6.08 29.16 7.67
N TYR A 56 5.62 28.02 8.17
CA TYR A 56 6.11 27.46 9.42
C TYR A 56 6.57 26.04 9.16
N PRO A 57 7.83 25.70 9.43
CA PRO A 57 8.33 24.36 9.18
C PRO A 57 7.52 23.36 9.99
N SER A 58 7.00 22.32 9.34
CA SER A 58 6.36 21.23 10.06
C SER A 58 7.34 20.64 11.08
N ARG A 59 6.86 20.28 12.28
CA ARG A 59 7.65 19.44 13.21
C ARG A 59 8.07 18.11 12.55
N ALA A 60 7.39 17.71 11.46
CA ALA A 60 7.75 16.57 10.60
C ALA A 60 8.71 16.94 9.43
N ALA A 61 9.15 18.19 9.31
CA ALA A 61 10.08 18.67 8.29
C ALA A 61 11.53 18.75 8.79
N SER A 62 11.79 18.59 10.09
CA SER A 62 13.13 18.77 10.67
C SER A 62 13.95 17.49 10.85
N THR A 63 13.44 16.30 10.51
CA THR A 63 14.26 15.08 10.46
C THR A 63 13.81 14.20 9.30
N HIS A 64 14.54 14.29 8.20
CA HIS A 64 14.34 13.57 6.94
C HIS A 64 13.09 13.98 6.14
N ASN A 65 13.36 14.34 4.90
CA ASN A 65 12.44 14.66 3.81
C ASN A 65 11.60 13.42 3.41
N ASN A 66 10.90 12.78 4.35
CA ASN A 66 10.36 11.41 4.23
C ASN A 66 8.85 11.36 3.92
N LYS A 67 8.26 12.52 3.56
CA LYS A 67 6.88 12.55 3.07
C LYS A 67 6.84 11.97 1.66
N PRO A 68 5.88 11.07 1.37
CA PRO A 68 5.75 10.51 0.04
C PRO A 68 5.43 11.61 -0.98
N ARG A 69 5.94 11.44 -2.20
CA ARG A 69 5.75 12.34 -3.33
C ARG A 69 4.75 11.73 -4.30
N LEU A 70 4.05 12.59 -5.05
CA LEU A 70 3.07 12.19 -6.06
C LEU A 70 3.64 12.47 -7.44
N ILE A 71 3.54 11.49 -8.33
CA ILE A 71 3.84 11.64 -9.77
C ILE A 71 2.52 11.56 -10.54
N PRO A 72 2.16 12.59 -11.32
CA PRO A 72 0.93 12.59 -12.11
C PRO A 72 0.99 11.54 -13.22
N LEU A 73 -0.15 10.87 -13.45
CA LEU A 73 -0.35 9.87 -14.51
C LEU A 73 -1.51 10.30 -15.43
N THR A 74 -1.71 9.53 -16.51
CA THR A 74 -2.93 9.63 -17.31
C THR A 74 -4.19 9.23 -16.51
N ARG A 75 -5.38 9.60 -17.01
CA ARG A 75 -6.68 9.27 -16.39
C ARG A 75 -6.89 9.84 -14.98
N GLY A 76 -6.24 10.97 -14.66
CA GLY A 76 -6.38 11.66 -13.37
C GLY A 76 -5.80 10.90 -12.18
N GLN A 77 -4.95 9.90 -12.43
CA GLN A 77 -4.34 9.07 -11.39
C GLN A 77 -2.98 9.63 -10.96
N PHE A 78 -2.52 9.19 -9.79
CA PHE A 78 -1.20 9.58 -9.25
C PHE A 78 -0.47 8.34 -8.72
N ALA A 79 0.82 8.24 -9.02
CA ALA A 79 1.68 7.29 -8.36
C ALA A 79 2.25 7.89 -7.07
N ILE A 80 2.20 7.13 -5.99
CA ILE A 80 2.81 7.50 -4.70
C ILE A 80 4.21 6.87 -4.65
N VAL A 81 5.23 7.68 -4.41
CA VAL A 81 6.63 7.23 -4.32
C VAL A 81 7.30 7.79 -3.08
N ASP A 82 8.36 7.13 -2.60
CA ASP A 82 9.18 7.72 -1.55
C ASP A 82 9.96 8.93 -2.10
N ALA A 83 10.26 9.90 -1.23
CA ALA A 83 10.86 11.16 -1.66
C ALA A 83 12.24 11.00 -2.30
N GLU A 84 12.99 9.98 -1.88
CA GLU A 84 14.30 9.61 -2.43
C GLU A 84 14.24 9.13 -3.88
N ASP A 85 13.15 8.47 -4.28
CA ASP A 85 12.99 7.97 -5.64
C ASP A 85 12.42 9.01 -6.60
N TYR A 86 11.77 10.05 -6.07
CA TYR A 86 11.12 11.08 -6.87
C TYR A 86 12.06 11.76 -7.88
N PRO A 87 13.28 12.22 -7.54
CA PRO A 87 14.18 12.85 -8.50
C PRO A 87 14.55 11.95 -9.67
N ARG A 88 14.60 10.63 -9.47
CA ARG A 88 14.93 9.65 -10.51
C ARG A 88 13.71 9.31 -11.37
N LEU A 89 12.54 9.11 -10.74
CA LEU A 89 11.32 8.70 -11.42
C LEU A 89 10.56 9.85 -12.09
N GLY A 90 10.61 11.04 -11.50
CA GLY A 90 9.89 12.24 -11.98
C GLY A 90 10.44 12.82 -13.30
N LYS A 91 11.58 12.33 -13.78
CA LYS A 91 12.15 12.70 -15.09
C LYS A 91 11.39 12.11 -16.27
N TYR A 92 10.56 11.09 -16.02
CA TYR A 92 9.86 10.36 -17.07
C TYR A 92 8.37 10.71 -17.09
N ILE A 93 7.78 10.58 -18.27
CA ILE A 93 6.33 10.64 -18.44
C ILE A 93 5.76 9.25 -18.17
N TRP A 94 4.86 9.18 -17.19
CA TRP A 94 4.20 7.96 -16.77
C TRP A 94 2.71 7.98 -17.13
N PHE A 95 2.15 6.82 -17.43
CA PHE A 95 0.74 6.62 -17.70
C PHE A 95 0.16 5.52 -16.80
N ALA A 96 -1.14 5.63 -16.51
CA ALA A 96 -1.88 4.61 -15.79
C ALA A 96 -2.36 3.54 -16.77
N GLU A 97 -1.88 2.31 -16.61
CA GLU A 97 -2.28 1.14 -17.40
C GLU A 97 -3.02 0.15 -16.52
N GLY A 98 -4.15 -0.39 -16.99
CA GLY A 98 -4.98 -1.34 -16.25
C GLY A 98 -6.46 -0.98 -16.25
N ARG A 99 -7.20 -1.61 -15.33
CA ARG A 99 -8.64 -1.41 -15.10
C ARG A 99 -8.88 -0.72 -13.76
N SER A 100 -10.08 -0.20 -13.54
CA SER A 100 -10.47 0.43 -12.27
C SER A 100 -10.12 -0.47 -11.08
N GLY A 101 -9.36 0.06 -10.11
CA GLY A 101 -8.88 -0.68 -8.93
C GLY A 101 -7.62 -1.54 -9.13
N SER A 102 -7.01 -1.56 -10.32
CA SER A 102 -5.81 -2.35 -10.64
C SER A 102 -4.82 -1.61 -11.54
N PHE A 103 -4.78 -0.29 -11.43
CA PHE A 103 -3.87 0.54 -12.22
C PHE A 103 -2.43 0.35 -11.78
N TYR A 104 -1.53 0.31 -12.76
CA TYR A 104 -0.09 0.39 -12.58
C TYR A 104 0.45 1.63 -13.27
N ALA A 105 1.47 2.24 -12.68
CA ALA A 105 2.24 3.28 -13.34
C ALA A 105 3.23 2.65 -14.31
N VAL A 106 3.12 2.99 -15.59
CA VAL A 106 3.92 2.43 -16.69
C VAL A 106 4.50 3.56 -17.53
N ARG A 107 5.69 3.37 -18.08
CA ARG A 107 6.31 4.23 -19.10
C ARG A 107 6.72 3.40 -20.32
N LYS A 108 6.83 4.03 -21.48
CA LYS A 108 7.33 3.38 -22.70
C LYS A 108 8.75 3.87 -22.99
N GLU A 109 9.65 2.95 -23.28
CA GLU A 109 11.05 3.24 -23.65
C GLU A 109 11.50 2.24 -24.70
N LYS A 110 11.99 2.72 -25.86
CA LYS A 110 12.47 1.88 -26.98
C LYS A 110 11.48 0.75 -27.36
N GLY A 111 10.18 1.07 -27.39
CA GLY A 111 9.11 0.11 -27.69
C GLY A 111 8.73 -0.85 -26.56
N LYS A 112 9.40 -0.82 -25.41
CA LYS A 112 9.12 -1.68 -24.25
C LYS A 112 8.33 -0.93 -23.17
N SER A 113 7.37 -1.61 -22.54
CA SER A 113 6.64 -1.11 -21.38
C SER A 113 7.39 -1.41 -20.08
N ILE A 114 7.74 -0.37 -19.33
CA ILE A 114 8.47 -0.46 -18.06
C ILE A 114 7.53 -0.03 -16.93
N LYS A 115 7.31 -0.91 -15.96
CA LYS A 115 6.46 -0.63 -14.79
C LYS A 115 7.27 0.04 -13.68
N MET A 116 6.69 1.04 -13.02
CA MET A 116 7.36 1.83 -11.98
C MET A 116 7.86 0.97 -10.82
N HIS A 117 7.01 0.07 -10.30
CA HIS A 117 7.39 -0.84 -9.21
C HIS A 117 8.59 -1.74 -9.55
N ARG A 118 8.74 -2.18 -10.82
CA ARG A 118 9.90 -2.99 -11.25
C ARG A 118 11.16 -2.12 -11.33
N GLN A 119 11.04 -0.88 -11.79
CA GLN A 119 12.15 0.07 -11.86
C GLN A 119 12.63 0.56 -10.47
N ILE A 120 11.80 0.45 -9.44
CA ILE A 120 12.18 0.77 -8.06
C ILE A 120 12.92 -0.39 -7.41
N THR A 121 12.42 -1.61 -7.60
CA THR A 121 12.96 -2.81 -6.97
C THR A 121 14.13 -3.45 -7.72
N ASN A 122 14.33 -3.11 -9.01
CA ASN A 122 15.26 -3.78 -9.91
C ASN A 122 15.08 -5.32 -9.91
N ALA A 123 13.84 -5.77 -9.80
CA ALA A 123 13.52 -7.18 -9.69
C ALA A 123 13.95 -7.95 -10.97
N PRO A 124 14.64 -9.10 -10.83
CA PRO A 124 14.93 -10.00 -11.95
C PRO A 124 13.69 -10.40 -12.76
N ASP A 125 13.88 -10.75 -14.03
CA ASP A 125 12.78 -11.08 -14.96
C ASP A 125 11.97 -12.33 -14.61
N HIS A 126 12.58 -13.27 -13.88
CA HIS A 126 11.87 -14.45 -13.38
C HIS A 126 11.06 -14.18 -12.11
N LEU A 127 11.12 -12.97 -11.55
CA LEU A 127 10.40 -12.57 -10.33
C LEU A 127 9.35 -11.50 -10.62
N VAL A 128 8.32 -11.49 -9.77
CA VAL A 128 7.19 -10.56 -9.81
C VAL A 128 7.30 -9.61 -8.62
N VAL A 129 6.86 -8.37 -8.80
CA VAL A 129 6.77 -7.41 -7.69
C VAL A 129 5.30 -7.26 -7.34
N ASP A 130 4.97 -7.56 -6.09
CA ASP A 130 3.62 -7.48 -5.54
C ASP A 130 3.48 -6.24 -4.64
N HIS A 131 2.28 -5.66 -4.64
CA HIS A 131 1.91 -4.53 -3.81
C HIS A 131 1.17 -5.04 -2.57
N ILE A 132 1.73 -4.78 -1.39
CA ILE A 132 1.20 -5.28 -0.12
C ILE A 132 -0.23 -4.80 0.13
N ASP A 133 -0.53 -3.53 -0.20
CA ASP A 133 -1.86 -2.94 -0.08
C ASP A 133 -2.78 -3.20 -1.27
N HIS A 134 -2.34 -3.97 -2.27
CA HIS A 134 -3.03 -4.21 -3.54
C HIS A 134 -3.34 -2.95 -4.36
N ASN A 135 -2.71 -1.81 -4.05
CA ASN A 135 -2.80 -0.59 -4.83
C ASN A 135 -1.58 -0.45 -5.73
N GLY A 136 -1.73 -0.79 -7.02
CA GLY A 136 -0.65 -0.75 -8.01
C GLY A 136 -0.07 0.66 -8.29
N LEU A 137 -0.70 1.72 -7.76
CA LEU A 137 -0.21 3.10 -7.82
C LEU A 137 0.59 3.50 -6.58
N ASN A 138 0.54 2.75 -5.48
CA ASN A 138 1.36 2.98 -4.30
C ASN A 138 2.72 2.29 -4.47
N ASN A 139 3.65 2.97 -5.11
CA ASN A 139 4.97 2.46 -5.47
C ASN A 139 6.04 2.75 -4.40
N ARG A 140 5.64 2.98 -3.15
CA ARG A 140 6.60 3.15 -2.06
C ARG A 140 7.34 1.85 -1.78
N LYS A 141 8.64 1.90 -1.51
CA LYS A 141 9.48 0.71 -1.23
C LYS A 141 8.88 -0.18 -0.15
N ARG A 142 8.38 0.40 0.94
CA ARG A 142 7.71 -0.32 2.03
C ARG A 142 6.43 -1.08 1.62
N ASN A 143 5.85 -0.73 0.46
CA ASN A 143 4.65 -1.34 -0.08
C ASN A 143 4.94 -2.35 -1.19
N LEU A 144 6.20 -2.49 -1.62
CA LEU A 144 6.62 -3.38 -2.69
C LEU A 144 7.36 -4.58 -2.12
N ARG A 145 7.05 -5.77 -2.63
CA ARG A 145 7.80 -7.00 -2.31
C ARG A 145 8.10 -7.79 -3.57
N VAL A 146 9.34 -8.26 -3.70
CA VAL A 146 9.73 -9.16 -4.77
C VAL A 146 9.32 -10.58 -4.37
N CYS A 147 8.60 -11.26 -5.24
CA CYS A 147 8.06 -12.59 -4.99
C CYS A 147 8.14 -13.45 -6.24
N THR A 148 8.13 -14.76 -6.05
CA THR A 148 7.94 -15.71 -7.16
C THR A 148 6.49 -15.68 -7.66
N PHE A 149 6.27 -16.06 -8.91
CA PHE A 149 4.91 -16.24 -9.45
C PHE A 149 4.03 -17.14 -8.56
N ALA A 150 4.62 -18.21 -8.01
CA ALA A 150 3.91 -19.14 -7.14
C ALA A 150 3.51 -18.49 -5.80
N GLU A 151 4.31 -17.59 -5.25
CA GLU A 151 3.98 -16.83 -4.03
C GLU A 151 2.90 -15.80 -4.29
N ASN A 152 2.98 -15.07 -5.41
CA ASN A 152 1.96 -14.12 -5.81
C ASN A 152 0.58 -14.80 -5.99
N CYS A 153 0.55 -15.96 -6.65
CA CYS A 153 -0.68 -16.72 -6.86
C CYS A 153 -1.29 -17.28 -5.57
N ARG A 154 -0.51 -17.50 -4.49
CA ARG A 154 -1.05 -17.91 -3.17
C ARG A 154 -1.89 -16.80 -2.51
N ASN A 155 -1.69 -15.54 -2.92
CA ASN A 155 -2.44 -14.39 -2.40
C ASN A 155 -3.78 -14.14 -3.09
N LEU A 156 -4.09 -14.87 -4.17
CA LEU A 156 -5.39 -14.80 -4.83
C LEU A 156 -6.50 -15.39 -3.93
N ARG A 157 -7.57 -14.61 -3.75
CA ARG A 157 -8.68 -14.76 -2.77
C ARG A 157 -9.58 -16.02 -2.90
N ASN A 158 -9.14 -17.08 -3.57
CA ASN A 158 -9.98 -18.22 -3.95
C ASN A 158 -9.49 -19.58 -3.44
N ILE A 159 -8.95 -19.63 -2.22
CA ILE A 159 -8.73 -20.92 -1.54
C ILE A 159 -9.98 -21.22 -0.70
N ARG A 160 -10.70 -22.27 -1.08
CA ARG A 160 -11.73 -22.90 -0.26
C ARG A 160 -11.18 -24.22 0.30
N PRO A 161 -11.60 -24.64 1.50
CA PRO A 161 -11.36 -26.01 1.97
C PRO A 161 -11.86 -27.07 0.97
N LEU A 162 -11.18 -28.22 0.93
CA LEU A 162 -11.45 -29.31 -0.03
C LEU A 162 -12.88 -29.87 0.09
N ASP A 163 -13.51 -29.74 1.25
CA ASP A 163 -14.85 -30.23 1.56
C ASP A 163 -15.98 -29.31 1.07
N CYS A 164 -15.66 -28.12 0.57
CA CYS A 164 -16.65 -27.22 -0.04
C CYS A 164 -16.54 -27.26 -1.58
N ALA A 165 -17.54 -27.88 -2.22
CA ALA A 165 -17.63 -28.03 -3.67
C ALA A 165 -17.33 -26.71 -4.43
N ARG A 166 -16.50 -26.82 -5.47
CA ARG A 166 -15.99 -25.68 -6.26
C ARG A 166 -17.12 -24.85 -6.89
N ASP A 167 -18.25 -25.49 -7.17
CA ASP A 167 -19.37 -24.92 -7.92
C ASP A 167 -20.47 -24.30 -7.04
N LYS A 168 -20.31 -24.33 -5.71
CA LYS A 168 -21.28 -23.75 -4.77
C LYS A 168 -20.95 -22.29 -4.44
N PRO A 169 -21.90 -21.46 -3.96
CA PRO A 169 -21.59 -20.13 -3.46
C PRO A 169 -20.65 -20.19 -2.23
N LYS A 170 -19.85 -19.13 -2.02
CA LYS A 170 -19.01 -19.02 -0.81
C LYS A 170 -19.93 -18.93 0.40
N THR A 171 -19.71 -19.77 1.41
CA THR A 171 -20.47 -19.74 2.67
C THR A 171 -19.83 -18.86 3.72
N SER A 172 -18.56 -18.49 3.54
CA SER A 172 -17.81 -17.60 4.43
C SER A 172 -17.28 -16.38 3.67
N ARG A 173 -17.17 -15.25 4.39
CA ARG A 173 -16.46 -14.07 3.90
C ARG A 173 -14.93 -14.16 4.04
N TYR A 174 -14.44 -15.09 4.86
CA TYR A 174 -13.03 -15.25 5.18
C TYR A 174 -12.34 -16.30 4.30
N LYS A 175 -11.09 -16.05 3.93
CA LYS A 175 -10.25 -16.92 3.10
C LYS A 175 -10.00 -18.23 3.82
N GLY A 176 -10.15 -19.35 3.11
CA GLY A 176 -9.87 -20.69 3.64
C GLY A 176 -10.88 -21.18 4.69
N VAL A 177 -12.03 -20.52 4.84
CA VAL A 177 -13.10 -20.89 5.76
C VAL A 177 -14.35 -21.28 4.99
N CYS A 178 -15.07 -22.32 5.42
CA CYS A 178 -16.41 -22.61 4.91
C CYS A 178 -17.28 -23.33 5.94
N TRP A 179 -18.60 -23.19 5.80
CA TRP A 179 -19.57 -23.91 6.63
C TRP A 179 -19.67 -25.38 6.20
N ASN A 180 -19.37 -26.30 7.11
CA ASN A 180 -19.55 -27.73 6.92
C ASN A 180 -20.93 -28.16 7.43
N LYS A 181 -21.84 -28.48 6.51
CA LYS A 181 -23.23 -28.85 6.83
C LYS A 181 -23.35 -30.16 7.63
N ARG A 182 -22.47 -31.13 7.39
CA ARG A 182 -22.49 -32.44 8.07
C ARG A 182 -22.16 -32.28 9.54
N ASN A 183 -21.12 -31.53 9.84
CA ASN A 183 -20.64 -31.34 11.21
C ASN A 183 -21.30 -30.15 11.90
N LYS A 184 -22.09 -29.33 11.18
CA LYS A 184 -22.68 -28.07 11.64
C LYS A 184 -21.63 -27.15 12.31
N LYS A 185 -20.46 -27.06 11.69
CA LYS A 185 -19.30 -26.29 12.18
C LYS A 185 -18.59 -25.57 11.04
N TRP A 186 -17.84 -24.52 11.36
CA TRP A 186 -16.95 -23.84 10.43
C TRP A 186 -15.65 -24.63 10.26
N ALA A 187 -15.35 -25.05 9.03
CA ALA A 187 -14.09 -25.70 8.71
C ALA A 187 -13.08 -24.66 8.21
N ALA A 188 -11.83 -24.78 8.65
CA ALA A 188 -10.71 -24.00 8.12
C ALA A 188 -9.67 -24.90 7.47
N ALA A 189 -9.13 -24.48 6.33
CA ALA A 189 -8.04 -25.18 5.65
C ALA A 189 -7.14 -24.21 4.91
N ILE A 190 -5.86 -24.58 4.79
CA ILE A 190 -4.87 -23.81 4.02
C ILE A 190 -4.18 -24.70 3.00
N ARG A 191 -3.95 -24.18 1.80
CA ARG A 191 -3.15 -24.86 0.77
C ARG A 191 -1.74 -24.28 0.74
N CYS A 192 -0.74 -25.15 0.84
CA CYS A 192 0.68 -24.79 0.73
C CYS A 192 1.41 -25.91 -0.02
N LYS A 193 2.28 -25.55 -0.99
CA LYS A 193 3.09 -26.50 -1.79
C LYS A 193 2.25 -27.68 -2.36
N ASN A 194 1.13 -27.37 -3.00
CA ASN A 194 0.16 -28.35 -3.54
C ASN A 194 -0.50 -29.30 -2.54
N LYS A 195 -0.27 -29.15 -1.23
CA LYS A 195 -0.96 -29.90 -0.18
C LYS A 195 -1.96 -29.01 0.54
N THR A 196 -3.11 -29.58 0.89
CA THR A 196 -4.13 -28.92 1.72
C THR A 196 -3.99 -29.43 3.14
N TYR A 197 -3.87 -28.51 4.09
CA TYR A 197 -3.81 -28.77 5.51
C TYR A 197 -5.15 -28.38 6.12
N HIS A 198 -5.86 -29.36 6.68
CA HIS A 198 -7.06 -29.12 7.48
C HIS A 198 -6.64 -28.54 8.83
N LEU A 199 -7.22 -27.40 9.20
CA LEU A 199 -6.86 -26.65 10.40
C LEU A 199 -7.81 -26.93 11.57
N GLY A 200 -8.99 -27.48 11.30
CA GLY A 200 -9.97 -27.85 12.33
C GLY A 200 -11.40 -27.45 11.98
N TYR A 201 -12.29 -27.79 12.90
CA TYR A 201 -13.70 -27.38 12.92
C TYR A 201 -13.93 -26.48 14.13
N PHE A 202 -14.64 -25.38 13.92
CA PHE A 202 -14.85 -24.31 14.88
C PHE A 202 -16.34 -23.99 15.00
N HIS A 203 -16.74 -23.43 16.14
CA HIS A 203 -18.12 -23.02 16.37
C HIS A 203 -18.39 -21.66 15.73
N ASP A 204 -17.38 -20.78 15.69
CA ASP A 204 -17.48 -19.43 15.16
C ASP A 204 -16.67 -19.25 13.86
N GLU A 205 -17.22 -18.45 12.95
CA GLU A 205 -16.59 -18.14 11.66
C GLU A 205 -15.27 -17.37 11.87
N ILE A 206 -15.25 -16.48 12.86
CA ILE A 206 -14.09 -15.66 13.24
C ILE A 206 -12.97 -16.52 13.83
N GLU A 207 -13.31 -17.55 14.61
CA GLU A 207 -12.35 -18.48 15.18
C GLU A 207 -11.67 -19.30 14.07
N ALA A 208 -12.46 -19.81 13.12
CA ALA A 208 -11.94 -20.47 11.92
C ALA A 208 -11.03 -19.54 11.09
N ALA A 209 -11.41 -18.27 10.93
CA ALA A 209 -10.59 -17.27 10.24
C ALA A 209 -9.28 -16.98 10.98
N THR A 210 -9.30 -16.95 12.31
CA THR A 210 -8.11 -16.78 13.16
C THR A 210 -7.17 -17.98 13.03
N ALA A 211 -7.71 -19.20 13.00
CA ALA A 211 -6.93 -20.41 12.77
C ALA A 211 -6.26 -20.38 11.38
N TYR A 212 -6.99 -19.92 10.36
CA TYR A 212 -6.42 -19.69 9.04
C TYR A 212 -5.27 -18.68 9.09
N ASP A 213 -5.43 -17.55 9.77
CA ASP A 213 -4.41 -16.50 9.87
C ASP A 213 -3.13 -16.99 10.55
N ARG A 214 -3.25 -17.78 11.62
CA ARG A 214 -2.10 -18.43 12.27
C ARG A 214 -1.38 -19.36 11.29
N ALA A 215 -2.13 -20.15 10.53
CA ALA A 215 -1.55 -21.05 9.54
C ALA A 215 -0.93 -20.29 8.36
N ALA A 216 -1.56 -19.23 7.87
CA ALA A 216 -1.05 -18.37 6.83
C ALA A 216 0.26 -17.72 7.28
N HIS A 217 0.33 -17.22 8.51
CA HIS A 217 1.58 -16.71 9.08
C HIS A 217 2.67 -17.78 9.13
N LYS A 218 2.34 -19.01 9.59
CA LYS A 218 3.29 -20.13 9.66
C LYS A 218 3.82 -20.56 8.28
N TYR A 219 2.93 -20.71 7.30
CA TYR A 219 3.25 -21.31 6.00
C TYR A 219 3.64 -20.31 4.92
N HIS A 220 3.07 -19.10 4.96
CA HIS A 220 3.26 -18.07 3.93
C HIS A 220 4.12 -16.89 4.43
N ARG A 221 4.38 -16.78 5.74
CA ARG A 221 5.28 -15.79 6.36
C ARG A 221 4.96 -14.36 5.91
N GLU A 222 5.93 -13.65 5.34
CA GLU A 222 5.78 -12.26 4.85
C GLU A 222 4.79 -12.12 3.69
N PHE A 223 4.42 -13.24 3.05
CA PHE A 223 3.39 -13.29 2.01
C PHE A 223 2.02 -13.68 2.54
N ALA A 224 1.83 -13.81 3.86
CA ALA A 224 0.54 -14.17 4.43
C ALA A 224 -0.50 -13.06 4.20
N ASN A 225 -1.56 -13.39 3.46
CA ASN A 225 -2.74 -12.55 3.33
C ASN A 225 -3.77 -12.96 4.42
N LEU A 226 -3.79 -12.20 5.50
CA LEU A 226 -4.59 -12.47 6.71
C LEU A 226 -6.03 -11.95 6.55
N ASN A 227 -6.97 -12.67 7.14
CA ASN A 227 -8.37 -12.34 7.25
C ASN A 227 -8.64 -11.23 8.28
N LEU A 228 -7.88 -11.22 9.38
CA LEU A 228 -8.05 -10.34 10.55
C LEU A 228 -6.75 -9.58 10.87
N PRO A 229 -6.26 -8.70 9.97
CA PRO A 229 -4.96 -8.02 10.14
C PRO A 229 -4.90 -7.14 11.40
N GLU A 230 -6.02 -6.56 11.84
CA GLU A 230 -6.10 -5.67 13.00
C GLU A 230 -5.86 -6.38 14.35
N LEU A 231 -6.10 -7.69 14.42
CA LEU A 231 -5.86 -8.48 15.64
C LEU A 231 -4.39 -8.90 15.77
N SER A 232 -3.60 -8.83 14.69
CA SER A 232 -2.18 -9.20 14.67
C SER A 232 -1.26 -8.13 15.28
N THR A 233 -1.69 -6.86 15.30
CA THR A 233 -0.87 -5.71 15.73
C THR A 233 -0.98 -5.43 17.23
N LYS A 234 -2.02 -5.92 17.90
CA LYS A 234 -2.26 -5.70 19.34
C LYS A 234 -1.26 -6.43 20.26
N GLY A 235 -0.45 -7.35 19.74
CA GLY A 235 0.55 -8.10 20.51
C GLY A 235 1.95 -7.46 20.62
N LYS A 236 2.19 -6.27 20.03
CA LYS A 236 3.51 -5.60 20.04
C LYS A 236 3.59 -4.35 20.92
N LYS A 237 2.55 -4.06 21.71
CA LYS A 237 2.57 -2.95 22.67
C LYS A 237 2.37 -3.49 24.08
N THR A 238 3.45 -3.91 24.71
CA THR A 238 3.73 -3.77 26.15
C THR A 238 5.04 -4.47 26.46
N GLN A 239 6.10 -3.68 26.59
CA GLN A 239 7.28 -3.87 27.45
C GLN A 239 8.34 -2.91 26.92
N ASN A 240 8.32 -1.69 27.45
CA ASN A 240 9.46 -0.81 27.69
C ASN A 240 8.95 0.58 28.08
N GLU A 241 8.44 0.69 29.30
CA GLU A 241 8.39 1.93 30.06
C GLU A 241 8.88 1.62 31.47
N HIS A 242 10.21 1.52 31.61
CA HIS A 242 10.91 1.81 32.84
C HIS A 242 11.95 2.86 32.50
N TYR A 243 11.64 4.11 32.81
CA TYR A 243 12.51 5.11 33.45
C TYR A 243 11.66 6.35 33.78
#